data_AF-A0A920D3R6-F1
#
_entry.id   AF-A0A920D3R6-F1
#
_cell.length_a   1.000
_cell.length_b   1.000
_cell.length_c   1.000
_cell.angle_alpha   90.00
_cell.angle_beta   90.00
_cell.angle_gamma   90.00
#
_symmetry.space_group_name_H-M   'P 1'
#
loop_
_entity.id
_entity.type
_entity.pdbx_description
1 polymer ?
#
loop_
_entity_poly.entity_id
_entity_poly.type
_entity_poly.pdbx_seq_one_letter_code
_entity_poly.pdbx_strand_id
1 'polypeptide(L)'
;MSISGKQIQSEDEYKKALDWLVLTAAELADPLKDMPPEERQKKRLIYDRTSELVTRYRRGELVRDFPGLRKIYAEIGYSFNEPAVREPAVTPPAQQPEPEPTPTLPQQPTKQSKLADWLDDD
;
A
#
# COMPACT_ATOMS: atom_id res chain seq x y z
N MET A 1 -23.71 3.50 14.47
CA MET A 1 -23.09 2.51 13.56
C MET A 1 -22.27 1.55 14.41
N SER A 2 -22.78 0.34 14.64
CA SER A 2 -22.05 -0.67 15.38
C SER A 2 -20.97 -1.23 14.47
N ILE A 3 -19.70 -0.93 14.77
CA ILE A 3 -18.58 -1.76 14.31
C ILE A 3 -18.73 -3.07 15.09
N SER A 4 -19.64 -3.92 14.63
CA SER A 4 -19.79 -5.29 15.07
C SER A 4 -18.39 -5.89 15.03
N GLY A 5 -17.99 -6.71 16.02
CA GLY A 5 -16.62 -7.21 16.21
C GLY A 5 -16.01 -8.05 15.07
N LYS A 6 -16.50 -7.91 13.86
CA LYS A 6 -16.03 -8.40 12.58
C LYS A 6 -14.81 -7.58 12.15
N GLN A 7 -13.81 -8.28 11.65
CA GLN A 7 -12.62 -7.69 11.03
C GLN A 7 -13.02 -6.81 9.83
N ILE A 8 -12.19 -5.82 9.48
CA ILE A 8 -12.31 -5.07 8.23
C ILE A 8 -11.94 -5.99 7.07
N GLN A 9 -12.81 -6.13 6.08
CA GLN A 9 -12.63 -7.05 4.95
C GLN A 9 -12.54 -6.33 3.60
N SER A 10 -13.01 -5.09 3.52
CA SER A 10 -13.04 -4.32 2.27
C SER A 10 -12.43 -2.93 2.42
N GLU A 11 -12.02 -2.38 1.29
CA GLU A 11 -11.50 -1.00 1.20
C GLU A 11 -12.57 0.02 1.62
N ASP A 12 -13.85 -0.21 1.32
CA ASP A 12 -14.94 0.68 1.72
C ASP A 12 -15.15 0.69 3.24
N GLU A 13 -15.04 -0.46 3.90
CA GLU A 13 -15.07 -0.54 5.36
C GLU A 13 -13.84 0.12 5.98
N TYR A 14 -12.67 -0.05 5.36
CA TYR A 14 -11.43 0.59 5.78
C TYR A 14 -11.54 2.12 5.75
N LYS A 15 -12.03 2.69 4.65
CA LYS A 15 -12.25 4.14 4.51
C LYS A 15 -13.23 4.67 5.54
N LYS A 16 -14.39 4.02 5.71
CA LYS A 16 -15.38 4.40 6.74
C LYS A 16 -14.79 4.36 8.14
N ALA A 17 -13.96 3.36 8.44
CA ALA A 17 -13.28 3.25 9.73
C ALA A 17 -12.27 4.39 9.94
N LEU A 18 -11.50 4.76 8.91
CA LEU A 18 -10.60 5.91 8.95
C LEU A 18 -11.34 7.23 9.19
N ASP A 19 -12.41 7.50 8.44
CA ASP A 19 -13.22 8.71 8.60
C ASP A 19 -13.78 8.79 10.02
N TRP A 20 -14.30 7.68 10.52
CA TRP A 20 -14.81 7.59 11.89
C TRP A 20 -13.73 7.84 12.93
N LEU A 21 -12.50 7.30 12.75
CA LEU A 21 -11.37 7.55 13.65
C LEU A 21 -11.00 9.03 13.67
N VAL A 22 -10.88 9.68 12.51
CA VAL A 22 -10.51 11.10 12.43
C VAL A 22 -11.55 11.98 13.15
N LEU A 23 -12.84 11.77 12.86
CA LEU A 23 -13.91 12.51 13.53
C LEU A 23 -13.89 12.26 15.03
N THR A 24 -13.84 10.99 15.44
CA THR A 24 -13.87 10.61 16.86
C THR A 24 -12.65 11.12 17.63
N ALA A 25 -11.47 11.17 17.02
CA ALA A 25 -10.28 11.74 17.62
C ALA A 25 -10.46 13.22 17.92
N ALA A 26 -11.02 13.99 16.98
CA ALA A 26 -11.34 15.40 17.20
C ALA A 26 -12.34 15.57 18.35
N GLU A 27 -13.38 14.73 18.40
CA GLU A 27 -14.36 14.77 19.48
C GLU A 27 -13.78 14.41 20.86
N LEU A 28 -12.84 13.48 20.93
CA LEU A 28 -12.22 13.02 22.18
C LEU A 28 -11.13 13.97 22.68
N ALA A 29 -10.53 14.74 21.78
CA ALA A 29 -9.50 15.74 22.07
C ALA A 29 -10.08 17.10 22.47
N ASP A 30 -11.32 17.39 22.08
CA ASP A 30 -12.01 18.65 22.41
C ASP A 30 -12.32 18.75 23.93
N PRO A 31 -11.68 19.69 24.66
CA PRO A 31 -11.92 19.87 26.09
C PRO A 31 -13.25 20.53 26.41
N LEU A 32 -13.87 21.23 25.45
CA LEU A 32 -15.15 21.93 25.61
C LEU A 32 -16.35 21.04 25.29
N LYS A 33 -16.12 19.82 24.81
CA LYS A 33 -17.19 18.88 24.54
C LYS A 33 -17.72 18.32 25.86
N ASP A 34 -18.94 18.73 26.19
CA ASP A 34 -19.72 18.20 27.32
C ASP A 34 -20.07 16.74 27.06
N MET A 35 -19.13 15.86 27.38
CA MET A 35 -19.24 14.41 27.31
C MET A 35 -18.97 13.83 28.69
N PRO A 36 -19.91 13.07 29.27
CA PRO A 36 -19.70 12.40 30.55
C PRO A 36 -18.42 11.56 30.55
N PRO A 37 -17.66 11.48 31.66
CA PRO A 37 -16.40 10.73 31.72
C PRO A 37 -16.54 9.26 31.30
N GLU A 38 -17.64 8.60 31.71
CA GLU A 38 -17.90 7.20 31.34
C GLU A 38 -18.15 7.02 29.83
N GLU A 39 -18.86 7.94 29.20
CA GLU A 39 -19.11 7.91 27.76
C GLU A 39 -17.82 8.16 26.98
N ARG A 40 -16.99 9.10 27.47
CA ARG A 40 -15.67 9.37 26.91
C ARG A 40 -14.78 8.13 27.00
N GLN A 41 -14.80 7.41 28.11
CA GLN A 41 -14.04 6.18 28.28
C GLN A 41 -14.54 5.08 27.35
N LYS A 42 -15.86 4.86 27.25
CA LYS A 42 -16.45 3.90 26.31
C LYS A 42 -16.07 4.21 24.87
N LYS A 43 -16.15 5.49 24.48
CA LYS A 43 -15.78 5.93 23.13
C LYS A 43 -14.28 5.75 22.85
N ARG A 44 -13.40 5.97 23.84
CA ARG A 44 -11.97 5.65 23.75
C ARG A 44 -11.72 4.16 23.52
N LEU A 45 -12.39 3.28 24.26
CA LEU A 45 -12.24 1.83 24.06
C LEU A 45 -12.64 1.39 22.64
N ILE A 46 -13.71 1.97 22.10
CA ILE A 46 -14.12 1.71 20.71
C ILE A 46 -13.08 2.28 19.74
N TYR A 47 -12.58 3.49 20.01
CA TYR A 47 -11.54 4.13 19.21
C TYR A 47 -10.28 3.28 19.11
N ASP A 48 -9.74 2.84 20.25
CA ASP A 48 -8.55 1.99 20.33
C ASP A 48 -8.75 0.70 19.55
N ARG A 49 -9.89 0.03 19.76
CA ARG A 49 -10.24 -1.20 19.03
C ARG A 49 -10.31 -0.97 17.52
N THR A 50 -10.98 0.09 17.07
CA THR A 50 -11.09 0.40 15.64
C THR A 50 -9.72 0.72 15.04
N SER A 51 -8.86 1.44 15.76
CA SER A 51 -7.50 1.73 15.33
C SER A 51 -6.66 0.46 15.12
N GLU A 52 -6.84 -0.53 15.99
CA GLU A 52 -6.16 -1.83 15.87
C GLU A 52 -6.63 -2.57 14.63
N LEU A 53 -7.94 -2.59 14.36
CA LEU A 53 -8.53 -3.23 13.18
C LEU A 53 -8.04 -2.59 11.88
N VAL A 54 -8.03 -1.25 11.82
CA VAL A 54 -7.50 -0.47 10.69
C VAL A 54 -6.03 -0.80 10.44
N THR A 55 -5.22 -0.83 11.50
CA THR A 55 -3.78 -1.15 11.40
C THR A 55 -3.55 -2.59 10.95
N ARG A 56 -4.36 -3.53 11.46
CA ARG A 56 -4.31 -4.94 11.07
C ARG A 56 -4.67 -5.15 9.60
N TYR A 57 -5.71 -4.47 9.11
CA TYR A 57 -6.08 -4.49 7.69
C TYR A 57 -4.96 -3.92 6.82
N ARG A 58 -4.43 -2.75 7.18
CA ARG A 58 -3.36 -2.10 6.40
C ARG A 58 -2.10 -2.96 6.32
N ARG A 59 -1.72 -3.63 7.40
CA ARG A 59 -0.60 -4.60 7.39
C ARG A 59 -0.87 -5.77 6.44
N GLY A 60 -2.11 -6.25 6.36
CA GLY A 60 -2.51 -7.30 5.42
C GLY A 60 -2.31 -6.87 3.97
N GLU A 61 -2.74 -5.66 3.63
CA GLU A 61 -2.53 -5.07 2.31
C GLU A 61 -1.03 -4.89 2.00
N LEU A 62 -0.22 -4.46 2.98
CA LEU A 62 1.23 -4.36 2.81
C LEU A 62 1.90 -5.71 2.60
N VAL A 63 1.46 -6.77 3.29
CA VAL A 63 1.97 -8.14 3.06
C VAL A 63 1.58 -8.63 1.66
N ARG A 64 0.41 -8.24 1.14
CA ARG A 64 0.02 -8.56 -0.23
C ARG A 64 0.99 -7.93 -1.24
N ASP A 65 1.31 -6.66 -1.05
CA ASP A 65 2.17 -5.91 -1.98
C ASP A 65 3.66 -6.28 -1.79
N PHE A 66 4.06 -6.63 -0.56
CA PHE A 66 5.42 -7.01 -0.18
C PHE A 66 5.43 -8.29 0.69
N PRO A 67 5.43 -9.48 0.08
CA PRO A 67 5.34 -10.76 0.81
C PRO A 67 6.44 -10.99 1.86
N GLY A 68 7.59 -10.34 1.71
CA GLY A 68 8.69 -10.39 2.68
C GLY A 68 8.33 -9.81 4.06
N LEU A 69 7.34 -8.92 4.14
CA LEU A 69 6.89 -8.33 5.40
C LEU A 69 6.25 -9.34 6.35
N ARG A 70 5.78 -10.49 5.84
CA ARG A 70 5.20 -11.56 6.67
C ARG A 70 6.16 -12.06 7.74
N LYS A 71 7.43 -12.28 7.37
CA LYS A 71 8.46 -12.75 8.32
C LYS A 71 8.77 -11.69 9.37
N ILE A 72 8.95 -10.45 8.92
CA ILE A 72 9.24 -9.30 9.80
C ILE A 72 8.10 -9.10 10.80
N TYR A 73 6.84 -9.15 10.35
CA TYR A 73 5.69 -9.03 11.24
C TYR A 73 5.59 -10.18 12.24
N ALA A 74 5.93 -11.42 11.84
CA ALA A 74 5.97 -12.53 12.76
C ALA A 74 7.07 -12.36 13.83
N GLU A 75 8.26 -11.89 13.45
CA GLU A 75 9.39 -11.65 14.37
C GLU A 75 9.09 -10.59 15.43
N ILE A 76 8.39 -9.51 15.05
CA ILE A 76 8.03 -8.41 15.97
C ILE A 76 6.66 -8.61 16.65
N GLY A 77 6.00 -9.76 16.45
CA GLY A 77 4.72 -10.09 17.08
C GLY A 77 3.51 -9.32 16.55
N TYR A 78 3.59 -8.81 15.32
CA TYR A 78 2.53 -8.02 14.69
C TYR A 78 1.52 -8.91 13.95
N SER A 79 0.25 -8.85 14.35
CA SER A 79 -0.85 -9.53 13.66
C SER A 79 -1.32 -8.76 12.43
N PHE A 80 -1.66 -9.46 11.35
CA PHE A 80 -2.26 -8.87 10.15
C PHE A 80 -3.43 -9.74 9.65
N ASN A 81 -4.32 -9.17 8.84
CA ASN A 81 -5.34 -9.96 8.15
C ASN A 81 -4.71 -10.60 6.93
N GLU A 82 -4.83 -11.92 6.78
CA GLU A 82 -4.32 -12.59 5.58
C GLU A 82 -5.06 -12.02 4.35
N PRO A 83 -4.34 -11.40 3.40
CA PRO A 83 -4.99 -10.87 2.21
C PRO A 83 -5.54 -12.04 1.39
N ALA A 84 -6.75 -11.90 0.87
CA ALA A 84 -7.24 -12.85 -0.12
C ALA A 84 -6.25 -12.89 -1.29
N VAL A 85 -5.83 -14.10 -1.68
CA VAL A 85 -4.97 -14.31 -2.84
C VAL A 85 -5.71 -13.74 -4.05
N ARG A 86 -5.30 -12.56 -4.53
CA ARG A 86 -5.60 -12.19 -5.91
C ARG A 86 -4.71 -13.11 -6.74
N GLU A 87 -5.32 -13.95 -7.56
CA GLU A 87 -4.57 -14.62 -8.63
C GLU A 87 -3.68 -13.54 -9.27
N PRO A 88 -2.36 -13.78 -9.40
CA PRO A 88 -1.50 -12.81 -10.04
C PRO A 88 -2.15 -12.52 -11.39
N ALA A 89 -2.40 -11.23 -11.66
CA ALA A 89 -2.76 -10.80 -13.01
C ALA A 89 -1.72 -11.45 -13.91
N VAL A 90 -2.19 -12.39 -14.74
CA VAL A 90 -1.37 -13.16 -15.65
C VAL A 90 -0.56 -12.13 -16.41
N THR A 91 0.72 -11.96 -16.07
CA THR A 91 1.68 -11.35 -16.97
C THR A 91 1.49 -12.12 -18.27
N PRO A 92 1.11 -11.46 -19.38
CA PRO A 92 1.18 -12.11 -20.68
C PRO A 92 2.56 -12.77 -20.75
N PRO A 93 2.65 -14.06 -21.10
CA PRO A 93 3.91 -14.78 -21.07
C PRO A 93 4.93 -13.95 -21.84
N ALA A 94 6.07 -13.68 -21.18
CA ALA A 94 7.26 -13.21 -21.86
C ALA A 94 7.43 -14.10 -23.10
N GLN A 95 7.32 -13.51 -24.28
CA GLN A 95 7.61 -14.19 -25.53
C GLN A 95 8.98 -14.84 -25.37
N GLN A 96 9.01 -16.17 -25.40
CA GLN A 96 10.24 -16.92 -25.61
C GLN A 96 10.89 -16.36 -26.89
N PRO A 97 12.21 -16.07 -26.89
CA PRO A 97 12.89 -15.70 -28.11
C PRO A 97 12.84 -16.88 -29.07
N GLU A 98 12.16 -16.67 -30.19
CA GLU A 98 12.18 -17.53 -31.38
C GLU A 98 13.64 -17.59 -31.89
N PRO A 99 14.18 -18.77 -32.24
CA PRO A 99 15.56 -18.88 -32.69
C PRO A 99 15.72 -18.22 -34.06
N GLU A 100 16.46 -17.11 -34.12
CA GLU A 100 16.82 -16.44 -35.37
C GLU A 100 17.67 -17.35 -36.27
N PRO A 101 17.29 -17.57 -37.55
CA PRO A 101 18.25 -17.97 -38.57
C PRO A 101 19.03 -16.73 -39.06
N THR A 102 20.33 -16.65 -38.77
CA THR A 102 21.28 -15.87 -39.57
C THR A 102 21.28 -16.34 -41.04
N PRO A 103 21.76 -15.57 -42.06
CA PRO A 103 22.40 -14.25 -42.05
C PRO A 103 21.88 -13.27 -43.16
N THR A 104 22.29 -11.97 -43.13
CA THR A 104 22.95 -11.21 -44.23
C THR A 104 22.93 -9.70 -43.93
N LEU A 105 24.13 -9.11 -43.79
CA LEU A 105 24.36 -7.66 -43.71
C LEU A 105 23.85 -6.91 -44.96
N PRO A 106 23.42 -5.65 -44.79
CA PRO A 106 24.10 -4.57 -45.50
C PRO A 106 24.58 -3.44 -44.56
N GLN A 107 25.75 -2.92 -44.89
CA GLN A 107 26.57 -1.95 -44.18
C GLN A 107 25.84 -0.61 -43.91
N GLN A 108 25.91 -0.10 -42.68
CA GLN A 108 25.60 1.30 -42.39
C GLN A 108 26.72 2.21 -42.94
N PRO A 109 26.41 3.27 -43.71
CA PRO A 109 27.40 4.28 -44.05
C PRO A 109 27.72 5.14 -42.82
N THR A 110 29.01 5.19 -42.49
CA THR A 110 29.63 6.08 -41.53
C THR A 110 29.41 7.55 -41.92
N LYS A 111 28.81 8.33 -41.02
CA LYS A 111 29.05 9.78 -40.96
C LYS A 111 29.26 10.19 -39.50
N GLN A 112 30.55 10.25 -39.16
CA GLN A 112 31.06 11.00 -38.03
C GLN A 112 30.83 12.51 -38.23
N SER A 113 30.98 13.26 -37.14
CA SER A 113 31.23 14.72 -37.06
C SER A 113 29.96 15.58 -36.94
N LYS A 114 29.85 16.62 -36.10
CA LYS A 114 30.75 17.28 -35.13
C LYS A 114 29.86 17.83 -34.00
N LEU A 115 30.11 17.43 -32.75
CA LEU A 115 29.53 18.10 -31.56
C LEU A 115 30.64 18.64 -30.63
N ALA A 116 31.87 18.76 -31.13
CA ALA A 116 33.03 19.21 -30.38
C ALA A 116 33.50 20.63 -30.74
N ASP A 117 32.70 21.41 -31.48
CA ASP A 117 33.04 22.77 -31.95
C ASP A 117 32.25 23.87 -31.21
N TRP A 118 31.80 23.58 -29.97
CA TRP A 118 31.05 24.52 -29.13
C TRP A 118 31.65 24.57 -27.71
N LEU A 119 32.98 24.71 -27.62
CA LEU A 119 33.66 24.89 -26.33
C LEU A 119 35.02 25.61 -26.41
N ASP A 120 35.26 26.38 -27.48
CA ASP A 120 36.39 27.32 -27.55
C ASP A 120 36.03 28.44 -28.54
N ASP A 121 35.66 29.62 -28.03
CA ASP A 121 36.07 30.87 -28.66
C ASP A 121 36.05 32.01 -27.63
N ASP A 122 37.15 32.77 -27.65
CA ASP A 122 37.56 33.94 -26.88
C ASP A 122 37.38 35.18 -27.79
#